data_AF-A0A7C7KR70-F1
#
_entry.id   AF-A0A7C7KR70-F1
#
_cell.length_a   1.000
_cell.length_b   1.000
_cell.length_c   1.000
_cell.angle_alpha   90.00
_cell.angle_beta   90.00
_cell.angle_gamma   90.00
#
_symmetry.space_group_name_H-M   'P 1'
#
loop_
_entity.id
_entity.type
_entity.pdbx_description
1 polymer ?
#
loop_
_entity_poly.entity_id
_entity_poly.type
_entity_poly.pdbx_seq_one_letter_code
_entity_poly.pdbx_strand_id
1 'polypeptide(L)' 'MNLVQLIFNSLLYILPAYVANAGACVFGGGTPVDLGRYFLDGRRILGNGVTYRGFFFGLLCLFGIELLL' A
#
# COMPACT_ATOMS: atom_id res chain seq x y z
N MET A 1 8.49 26.52 -12.78
CA MET A 1 7.45 25.48 -12.88
C MET A 1 6.10 26.17 -12.82
N ASN A 2 5.25 26.00 -13.85
CA ASN A 2 3.89 26.56 -13.80
C ASN A 2 2.95 25.65 -13.00
N LEU A 3 1.74 26.12 -12.68
CA LEU A 3 0.78 25.38 -11.85
C LEU A 3 0.45 24.00 -12.44
N VAL A 4 0.25 23.92 -13.76
CA VAL A 4 -0.10 22.66 -14.45
C VAL A 4 1.03 21.64 -14.32
N GLN A 5 2.28 22.05 -14.55
CA GLN A 5 3.47 21.20 -14.37
C GLN A 5 3.63 20.74 -12.93
N LEU A 6 3.36 21.63 -11.96
CA LEU A 6 3.47 21.29 -10.54
C LEU A 6 2.44 20.22 -10.14
N ILE A 7 1.19 20.37 -10.57
CA ILE A 7 0.14 19.37 -10.31
C ILE A 7 0.51 18.04 -10.98
N PHE A 8 0.92 18.07 -12.24
CA PHE A 8 1.27 16.85 -12.97
C PHE A 8 2.42 16.08 -12.31
N ASN A 9 3.51 16.77 -11.96
CA ASN A 9 4.65 16.16 -11.27
C ASN A 9 4.27 15.62 -9.89
N SER A 10 3.39 16.32 -9.16
CA SER A 10 2.93 15.85 -7.84
C SER A 10 2.09 14.59 -7.95
N LEU A 11 1.25 14.49 -8.98
CA LEU A 11 0.44 13.29 -9.24
C LEU A 11 1.31 12.11 -9.66
N LEU A 12 2.30 12.33 -10.53
CA LEU A 12 3.26 11.28 -10.90
C LEU A 12 4.05 10.81 -9.68
N TYR A 13 4.48 11.74 -8.82
CA TYR A 13 5.26 11.41 -7.61
C TYR A 13 4.48 10.54 -6.61
N ILE A 14 3.17 10.77 -6.43
CA ILE A 14 2.35 9.99 -5.50
C ILE A 14 1.78 8.69 -6.11
N LEU A 15 1.80 8.57 -7.44
CA LEU A 15 1.22 7.44 -8.17
C LEU A 15 1.72 6.07 -7.69
N PRO A 16 3.04 5.85 -7.47
CA PRO A 16 3.54 4.56 -7.00
C PRO A 16 2.94 4.11 -5.67
N ALA A 17 2.74 5.05 -4.73
CA ALA A 17 2.14 4.77 -3.43
C ALA A 17 0.65 4.37 -3.55
N TYR A 18 -0.10 5.01 -4.45
CA TYR A 18 -1.49 4.64 -4.71
C TYR A 18 -1.61 3.25 -5.34
N VAL A 19 -0.74 2.95 -6.31
CA VAL A 19 -0.70 1.64 -6.97
C VAL A 19 -0.32 0.54 -5.98
N ALA A 20 0.66 0.79 -5.10
CA ALA A 20 1.03 -0.13 -4.03
C ALA A 20 -0.15 -0.46 -3.10
N ASN A 21 -0.89 0.57 -2.67
CA ASN A 21 -2.06 0.41 -1.80
C ASN A 21 -3.18 -0.39 -2.49
N ALA A 22 -3.52 -0.02 -3.73
CA ALA A 22 -4.52 -0.75 -4.51
C ALA A 22 -4.09 -2.22 -4.73
N GLY A 23 -2.82 -2.45 -5.06
CA GLY A 23 -2.25 -3.80 -5.19
C GLY A 23 -2.36 -4.61 -3.90
N ALA A 24 -2.04 -4.01 -2.75
CA ALA A 24 -2.19 -4.65 -1.45
C ALA A 24 -3.66 -5.01 -1.13
N CYS A 25 -4.62 -4.18 -1.55
CA CYS A 25 -6.05 -4.45 -1.37
C CYS A 25 -6.55 -5.58 -2.29
N VAL A 26 -6.20 -5.53 -3.58
CA VAL A 26 -6.70 -6.47 -4.60
C VAL A 26 -6.07 -7.87 -4.43
N PHE A 27 -4.77 -7.92 -4.17
CA PHE A 27 -4.02 -9.18 -4.03
C PHE A 27 -3.78 -9.59 -2.57
N GLY A 28 -4.29 -8.81 -1.61
CA GLY A 28 -4.20 -9.05 -0.18
C GLY A 28 -5.02 -10.23 0.32
N GLY A 29 -5.18 -10.34 1.64
CA GLY A 29 -5.82 -11.47 2.32
C GLY A 29 -4.81 -12.52 2.84
N GLY A 30 -5.31 -13.59 3.44
CA GLY A 30 -4.49 -14.59 4.12
C GLY A 30 -4.09 -14.15 5.54
N THR A 31 -2.89 -14.55 5.99
CA THR A 31 -2.41 -14.32 7.35
C THR A 31 -2.27 -12.82 7.66
N PRO A 32 -3.00 -12.29 8.66
CA PRO A 32 -2.83 -10.92 9.12
C PRO A 32 -1.42 -10.67 9.67
N VAL A 33 -0.88 -9.48 9.44
CA VAL A 33 0.48 -9.11 9.89
C VAL A 33 0.59 -9.13 11.40
N ASP A 34 -0.47 -8.75 12.11
CA ASP A 34 -0.51 -8.77 13.58
C ASP A 34 -0.63 -10.18 14.19
N LEU A 35 -0.74 -11.24 13.38
CA LEU A 35 -0.88 -12.64 13.81
C LEU A 35 -2.03 -12.88 14.80
N GLY A 36 -3.07 -12.05 14.79
CA GLY A 36 -4.17 -12.20 15.76
C GLY A 36 -3.92 -11.50 17.10
N ARG A 37 -2.80 -10.78 17.27
CA ARG A 37 -2.45 -10.14 18.53
C ARG A 37 -3.34 -8.95 18.84
N TYR A 38 -3.60 -8.78 20.13
CA TYR A 38 -4.37 -7.68 20.68
C TYR A 38 -3.45 -6.65 21.34
N PHE A 39 -3.83 -5.39 21.26
CA PHE A 39 -3.21 -4.29 21.99
C PHE A 39 -3.82 -4.20 23.41
N LEU A 40 -3.22 -3.38 24.28
CA LEU A 40 -3.61 -3.26 25.69
C LEU A 40 -5.06 -2.78 25.90
N ASP A 41 -5.65 -2.17 24.88
CA ASP A 41 -7.03 -1.70 24.85
C ASP A 41 -8.05 -2.79 24.46
N GLY A 42 -7.59 -4.03 24.26
CA GLY A 42 -8.43 -5.16 23.87
C GLY A 42 -8.84 -5.17 22.39
N ARG A 43 -8.24 -4.32 21.55
CA ARG A 43 -8.45 -4.30 20.10
C ARG A 43 -7.31 -4.99 19.35
N ARG A 44 -7.56 -5.46 18.13
CA ARG A 44 -6.50 -6.00 17.26
C ARG A 44 -5.51 -4.90 16.91
N ILE A 45 -4.21 -5.21 16.87
CA ILE A 45 -3.15 -4.22 16.57
C ILE A 45 -3.32 -3.65 15.16
N LEU A 46 -3.60 -4.51 14.17
CA LEU A 46 -3.81 -4.10 12.77
C LEU A 46 -5.15 -4.60 12.22
N GLY A 47 -5.61 -5.77 12.67
CA GLY A 47 -6.82 -6.41 12.16
C GLY A 47 -6.59 -7.16 10.84
N ASN A 48 -7.69 -7.66 10.27
CA ASN A 48 -7.63 -8.59 9.13
C ASN A 48 -7.35 -7.92 7.78
N GLY A 49 -7.38 -6.59 7.71
CA GLY A 49 -7.16 -5.84 6.47
C GLY A 49 -5.69 -5.70 6.07
N VAL A 50 -4.75 -5.94 6.99
CA VAL A 50 -3.31 -5.82 6.74
C VAL A 50 -2.69 -7.20 6.79
N THR A 51 -2.34 -7.75 5.64
CA THR A 51 -1.80 -9.12 5.52
C THR A 51 -0.41 -9.15 4.90
N TYR A 52 0.37 -10.19 5.21
CA TYR A 52 1.70 -10.36 4.62
C TYR A 52 1.63 -10.46 3.10
N ARG A 53 0.63 -11.18 2.58
CA ARG A 53 0.40 -11.28 1.13
C ARG A 53 0.13 -9.90 0.53
N GLY A 54 -0.75 -9.11 1.14
CA GLY A 54 -1.03 -7.74 0.69
C GLY A 54 0.22 -6.87 0.70
N PHE A 55 1.04 -6.95 1.74
CA PHE A 55 2.31 -6.21 1.83
C PHE A 55 3.25 -6.54 0.66
N PHE A 56 3.53 -7.81 0.39
CA PHE A 56 4.46 -8.19 -0.68
C PHE A 56 3.91 -7.88 -2.08
N PHE A 57 2.62 -8.12 -2.34
CA PHE A 57 2.04 -7.76 -3.63
C PHE A 57 1.98 -6.24 -3.83
N GLY A 58 1.67 -5.47 -2.80
CA GLY A 58 1.75 -4.01 -2.85
C GLY A 58 3.17 -3.54 -3.16
N LEU A 59 4.19 -4.15 -2.54
CA LEU A 59 5.61 -3.86 -2.80
C LEU A 59 5.99 -4.18 -4.26
N LEU A 60 5.53 -5.32 -4.79
CA LEU A 60 5.77 -5.71 -6.18
C LEU A 60 5.08 -4.76 -7.16
N CYS A 61 3.84 -4.36 -6.90
CA CYS A 61 3.13 -3.37 -7.71
C CYS A 61 3.85 -2.02 -7.70
N LEU A 62 4.38 -1.60 -6.54
CA LEU A 62 5.19 -0.38 -6.40
C LEU A 62 6.44 -0.43 -7.27
N PHE A 63 7.25 -1.48 -7.14
CA PHE A 63 8.46 -1.58 -7.96
C PHE A 63 8.15 -1.73 -9.45
N GLY A 64 7.05 -2.41 -9.78
CA GLY A 64 6.58 -2.56 -11.16
C GLY A 64 6.20 -1.22 -11.79
N ILE A 65 5.45 -0.37 -11.07
CA ILE A 65 5.08 0.95 -11.59
C ILE A 65 6.26 1.93 -11.60
N GLU A 66 7.14 1.88 -10.60
CA GLU A 66 8.35 2.73 -10.57
C GLU A 66 9.30 2.39 -11.73
N LEU A 67 9.38 1.12 -12.13
CA LEU A 67 10.18 0.71 -13.30
C LEU A 67 9.56 1.18 -14.64
N LEU A 68 8.26 1.44 -14.66
CA LEU A 68 7.51 1.89 -15.84
C LEU A 68 7.52 3.42 -16.02
N LEU A 69 7.79 4.16 -14.94
CA LEU A 69 7.88 5.62 -14.91
C LEU A 69 9.29 6.10 -15.24
#